data_AF-A0AAD7ZVC8-F1
#
_entry.id   AF-A0AAD7ZVC8-F1
#
_cell.length_a   1.000
_cell.length_b   1.000
_cell.length_c   1.000
_cell.angle_alpha   90.00
_cell.angle_beta   90.00
_cell.angle_gamma   90.00
#
_symmetry.space_group_name_H-M   'P 1'
#
loop_
_entity.id
_entity.type
_entity.pdbx_description
1 polymer ?
#
loop_
_entity_poly.entity_id
_entity_poly.type
_entity_poly.pdbx_seq_one_letter_code
_entity_poly.pdbx_strand_id
1 'polypeptide(L)'
;MTQFLPPNLLALFAPREPIPYLPPPDKLPHEKKNRGYAGPNNWLFDPKDTPPPTRVETREERMERRRRERAEQVAYKLEQEIAVWDPHSISTATGDPFKTLFVARINYDSSESKLRREFEVYGPIKKIVVTHNKLNGKPRGYAFIEYEHERDMHSAYKHADGKKIDGRRVLVDVERARTVKGWLPRRLGGGLGGTRRGGPDVNIKHSGREDNERERERYRLERERESARGGNQDRDRMDRDRDRDRRRTRSRDRDRIDRDKRRKSRSRSRDRKRRRSRDHYPDYSATNYEEQHYEENAIKYERDEERYREGEEEGETNGRNYNEYEGEDY
;
A
#
# COMPACT_ATOMS: atom_id res chain seq x y z
N MET A 1 -14.51 15.24 -67.62
CA MET A 1 -14.25 16.68 -67.82
C MET A 1 -13.47 16.98 -69.11
N THR A 2 -13.65 16.22 -70.20
CA THR A 2 -13.00 16.45 -71.51
C THR A 2 -14.00 16.74 -72.63
N GLN A 3 -15.30 16.73 -72.31
CA GLN A 3 -16.41 16.71 -73.26
C GLN A 3 -16.60 18.01 -74.06
N PHE A 4 -16.16 19.16 -73.54
CA PHE A 4 -16.31 20.46 -74.19
C PHE A 4 -14.96 21.19 -74.37
N LEU A 5 -13.91 20.43 -74.71
CA LEU A 5 -12.61 21.00 -75.06
C LEU A 5 -12.57 21.40 -76.54
N PRO A 6 -11.79 22.43 -76.90
CA PRO A 6 -11.57 22.77 -78.30
C PRO A 6 -10.94 21.59 -79.07
N PRO A 7 -11.19 21.48 -80.39
CA PRO A 7 -10.94 20.26 -81.16
C PRO A 7 -9.47 19.83 -81.18
N ASN A 8 -8.54 20.78 -81.05
CA ASN A 8 -7.10 20.53 -80.91
C ASN A 8 -6.73 19.74 -79.64
N LEU A 9 -7.42 20.01 -78.52
CA LEU A 9 -7.22 19.31 -77.25
C LEU A 9 -8.04 18.02 -77.19
N LEU A 10 -9.22 18.00 -77.80
CA LEU A 10 -10.05 16.79 -77.89
C LEU A 10 -9.34 15.68 -78.67
N ALA A 11 -8.56 16.03 -79.71
CA ALA A 11 -7.74 15.09 -80.49
C ALA A 11 -6.69 14.32 -79.65
N LEU A 12 -6.20 14.90 -78.55
CA LEU A 12 -5.26 14.22 -77.65
C LEU A 12 -5.91 13.05 -76.90
N PHE A 13 -7.23 13.05 -76.77
CA PHE A 13 -8.01 11.98 -76.12
C PHE A 13 -8.58 10.98 -77.13
N ALA A 14 -8.03 10.91 -78.34
CA ALA A 14 -8.37 9.87 -79.29
C ALA A 14 -8.09 8.49 -78.66
N PRO A 15 -9.05 7.54 -78.73
CA PRO A 15 -8.83 6.21 -78.19
C PRO A 15 -7.71 5.53 -78.97
N ARG A 16 -6.94 4.69 -78.28
CA ARG A 16 -6.02 3.76 -78.96
C ARG A 16 -6.82 2.74 -79.76
N GLU A 17 -6.13 2.08 -80.69
CA GLU A 17 -6.69 0.90 -81.35
C GLU A 17 -7.21 -0.11 -80.32
N PRO A 18 -8.34 -0.78 -80.60
CA PRO A 18 -8.91 -1.74 -79.68
C PRO A 18 -7.91 -2.86 -79.41
N ILE A 19 -7.78 -3.24 -78.14
CA ILE A 19 -6.89 -4.34 -77.76
C ILE A 19 -7.37 -5.64 -78.42
N PRO A 20 -6.45 -6.46 -78.98
CA PRO A 20 -6.81 -7.75 -79.52
C PRO A 20 -7.34 -8.65 -78.39
N TYR A 21 -8.44 -9.34 -78.65
CA TYR A 21 -9.04 -10.25 -77.67
C TYR A 21 -8.11 -11.43 -77.40
N LEU A 22 -7.83 -11.68 -76.12
CA LEU A 22 -7.20 -12.90 -75.62
C LEU A 22 -8.15 -13.55 -74.60
N PRO A 23 -8.31 -14.88 -74.62
CA PRO A 23 -9.14 -15.56 -73.64
C PRO A 23 -8.55 -15.37 -72.23
N PRO A 24 -9.40 -15.27 -71.18
CA PRO A 24 -8.91 -15.17 -69.81
C PRO A 24 -8.08 -16.41 -69.45
N PRO A 25 -6.94 -16.26 -68.76
CA PRO A 25 -6.08 -17.39 -68.41
C PRO A 25 -6.75 -18.34 -67.40
N ASP A 26 -7.64 -17.80 -66.58
CA ASP A 26 -8.36 -18.52 -65.54
C ASP A 26 -9.76 -18.91 -66.00
N LYS A 27 -10.17 -20.12 -65.65
CA LYS A 27 -11.58 -20.54 -65.74
C LYS A 27 -12.44 -19.71 -64.80
N LEU A 28 -13.72 -19.59 -65.12
CA LEU A 28 -14.67 -18.89 -64.25
C LEU A 28 -14.80 -19.64 -62.91
N PRO A 29 -15.07 -18.94 -61.79
CA PRO A 29 -15.08 -19.55 -60.45
C PRO A 29 -15.97 -20.80 -60.29
N HIS A 30 -17.07 -20.89 -61.05
CA HIS A 30 -17.99 -22.04 -61.03
C HIS A 30 -17.52 -23.23 -61.88
N GLU A 31 -16.58 -23.00 -62.79
CA GLU A 31 -15.94 -24.04 -63.60
C GLU A 31 -14.66 -24.58 -62.95
N LYS A 32 -14.16 -23.90 -61.91
CA LYS A 32 -13.03 -24.35 -61.09
C LYS A 32 -13.48 -25.55 -60.25
N LYS A 33 -13.09 -26.76 -60.68
CA LYS A 33 -13.28 -27.99 -59.89
C LYS A 33 -12.26 -28.03 -58.75
N ASN A 34 -12.71 -27.69 -57.54
CA ASN A 34 -11.90 -27.82 -56.33
C ASN A 34 -12.22 -29.12 -55.59
N ARG A 35 -11.24 -29.69 -54.88
CA ARG A 35 -11.55 -30.68 -53.83
C ARG A 35 -12.39 -29.93 -52.78
N GLY A 36 -13.64 -30.32 -52.59
CA GLY A 36 -14.58 -29.61 -51.71
C GLY A 36 -14.09 -29.52 -50.27
N TYR A 37 -14.78 -28.73 -49.45
CA TYR A 37 -14.45 -28.60 -48.03
C TYR A 37 -14.64 -29.94 -47.30
N ALA A 38 -13.62 -30.37 -46.56
CA ALA A 38 -13.72 -31.54 -45.68
C ALA A 38 -14.46 -31.15 -44.39
N GLY A 39 -15.37 -32.01 -43.95
CA GLY A 39 -16.09 -31.82 -42.68
C GLY A 39 -15.19 -32.10 -41.48
N PRO A 40 -15.49 -31.52 -40.30
CA PRO A 40 -14.61 -31.62 -39.15
C PRO A 40 -14.65 -32.97 -38.42
N ASN A 41 -15.45 -33.92 -38.89
CA ASN A 41 -15.68 -35.21 -38.24
C ASN A 41 -14.40 -36.02 -38.05
N ASN A 42 -13.37 -35.81 -38.89
CA ASN A 42 -12.08 -36.49 -38.75
C ASN A 42 -11.20 -35.89 -37.62
N TRP A 43 -11.63 -34.79 -37.00
CA TRP A 43 -10.94 -34.12 -35.88
C TRP A 43 -11.77 -34.11 -34.59
N LEU A 44 -12.89 -34.85 -34.54
CA LEU A 44 -13.67 -34.99 -33.33
C LEU A 44 -12.97 -36.01 -32.42
N PHE A 45 -12.22 -35.52 -31.44
CA PHE A 45 -11.54 -36.36 -30.44
C PHE A 45 -12.56 -37.13 -29.60
N ASP A 46 -12.29 -38.40 -29.35
CA ASP A 46 -13.13 -39.21 -28.49
C ASP A 46 -13.15 -38.61 -27.06
N PRO A 47 -14.32 -38.45 -26.42
CA PRO A 47 -14.42 -37.87 -25.08
C PRO A 47 -13.62 -38.59 -23.99
N LYS A 48 -13.17 -39.82 -24.26
CA LYS A 48 -12.31 -40.63 -23.37
C LYS A 48 -10.85 -40.20 -23.38
N ASP A 49 -10.40 -39.57 -24.46
CA ASP A 49 -9.02 -39.11 -24.66
C ASP A 49 -8.84 -37.63 -24.25
N THR A 50 -9.90 -36.99 -23.76
CA THR A 50 -9.83 -35.60 -23.28
C THR A 50 -9.20 -35.58 -21.90
N PRO A 51 -8.03 -34.94 -21.70
CA PRO A 51 -7.43 -34.82 -20.37
C PRO A 51 -8.37 -34.05 -19.44
N PRO A 52 -8.36 -34.35 -18.13
CA PRO A 52 -9.16 -33.60 -17.17
C PRO A 52 -8.80 -32.11 -17.24
N PRO A 53 -9.79 -31.20 -17.08
CA PRO A 53 -9.54 -29.77 -17.15
C PRO A 53 -8.49 -29.37 -16.14
N THR A 54 -7.44 -28.67 -16.60
CA THR A 54 -6.39 -28.16 -15.73
C THR A 54 -6.99 -27.12 -14.79
N ARG A 55 -6.86 -27.34 -13.48
CA ARG A 55 -7.31 -26.36 -12.48
C ARG A 55 -6.38 -25.15 -12.58
N VAL A 56 -6.86 -24.11 -13.26
CA VAL A 56 -6.19 -22.80 -13.29
C VAL A 56 -6.39 -22.13 -11.94
N GLU A 57 -5.36 -21.43 -11.45
CA GLU A 57 -5.46 -20.61 -10.24
C GLU A 57 -6.66 -19.66 -10.36
N THR A 58 -7.56 -19.70 -9.37
CA THR A 58 -8.60 -18.68 -9.26
C THR A 58 -7.95 -17.31 -9.02
N ARG A 59 -8.67 -16.23 -9.35
CA ARG A 59 -8.19 -14.87 -9.08
C ARG A 59 -7.82 -14.67 -7.61
N GLU A 60 -8.56 -15.31 -6.70
CA GLU A 60 -8.32 -15.23 -5.25
C GLU A 60 -7.01 -15.92 -4.86
N GLU A 61 -6.79 -17.15 -5.32
CA GLU A 61 -5.53 -17.89 -5.11
C GLU A 61 -4.32 -17.12 -5.67
N ARG A 62 -4.45 -16.52 -6.87
CA ARG A 62 -3.41 -15.68 -7.47
C ARG A 62 -3.10 -14.42 -6.64
N MET A 63 -4.12 -13.77 -6.10
CA MET A 63 -3.96 -12.57 -5.27
C MET A 63 -3.32 -12.92 -3.92
N GLU A 64 -3.69 -14.05 -3.32
CA GLU A 64 -3.11 -14.53 -2.07
C GLU A 64 -1.64 -14.91 -2.24
N ARG A 65 -1.30 -15.61 -3.33
CA ARG A 65 0.09 -15.91 -3.71
C ARG A 65 0.92 -14.64 -3.82
N ARG A 66 0.48 -13.65 -4.63
CA ARG A 66 1.18 -12.35 -4.75
C ARG A 66 1.32 -11.62 -3.41
N ARG A 67 0.31 -11.70 -2.54
CA ARG A 67 0.36 -11.08 -1.20
C ARG A 67 1.39 -11.76 -0.31
N ARG A 68 1.46 -13.09 -0.35
CA ARG A 68 2.41 -13.91 0.40
C ARG A 68 3.83 -13.67 -0.08
N GLU A 69 4.08 -13.75 -1.39
CA GLU A 69 5.39 -13.46 -2.00
C GLU A 69 5.88 -12.05 -1.62
N ARG A 70 5.01 -11.03 -1.71
CA ARG A 70 5.34 -9.67 -1.27
C ARG A 70 5.64 -9.58 0.23
N ALA A 71 4.88 -10.28 1.07
CA ALA A 71 5.11 -10.29 2.50
C ALA A 71 6.45 -10.98 2.85
N GLU A 72 6.78 -12.07 2.17
CA GLU A 72 8.04 -12.79 2.31
C GLU A 72 9.22 -11.93 1.84
N GLN A 73 9.12 -11.27 0.68
CA GLN A 73 10.14 -10.33 0.21
C GLN A 73 10.36 -9.16 1.18
N VAL A 74 9.28 -8.59 1.71
CA VAL A 74 9.37 -7.52 2.72
C VAL A 74 9.99 -8.04 4.02
N ALA A 75 9.63 -9.25 4.46
CA ALA A 75 10.21 -9.87 5.65
C ALA A 75 11.71 -10.13 5.48
N TYR A 76 12.12 -10.69 4.34
CA TYR A 76 13.52 -10.94 4.01
C TYR A 76 14.34 -9.65 3.97
N LYS A 77 13.82 -8.61 3.31
CA LYS A 77 14.47 -7.29 3.29
C LYS A 77 14.60 -6.69 4.69
N LEU A 78 13.55 -6.83 5.51
CA LEU A 78 13.56 -6.32 6.87
C LEU A 78 14.59 -7.07 7.73
N GLU A 79 14.73 -8.38 7.57
CA GLU A 79 15.75 -9.19 8.25
C GLU A 79 17.18 -8.75 7.86
N GLN A 80 17.44 -8.55 6.57
CA GLN A 80 18.72 -8.01 6.09
C GLN A 80 19.01 -6.62 6.68
N GLU A 81 18.03 -5.72 6.67
CA GLU A 81 18.23 -4.37 7.22
C GLU A 81 18.39 -4.37 8.74
N ILE A 82 17.80 -5.33 9.48
CA ILE A 82 18.04 -5.54 10.90
C ILE A 82 19.46 -6.02 11.14
N ALA A 83 19.96 -6.98 10.34
CA ALA A 83 21.31 -7.51 10.50
C ALA A 83 22.38 -6.44 10.32
N VAL A 84 22.17 -5.47 9.41
CA VAL A 84 23.08 -4.34 9.17
C VAL A 84 22.89 -3.19 10.18
N TRP A 85 21.81 -3.19 10.98
CA TRP A 85 21.50 -2.09 11.88
C TRP A 85 22.33 -2.13 13.17
N ASP A 86 23.34 -1.27 13.24
CA ASP A 86 24.01 -0.92 14.48
C ASP A 86 23.80 0.58 14.82
N PRO A 87 23.17 0.92 15.96
CA PRO A 87 22.96 2.30 16.37
C PRO A 87 24.24 3.01 16.83
N HIS A 88 25.33 2.32 17.16
CA HIS A 88 26.58 2.93 17.63
C HIS A 88 27.50 3.39 16.49
N SER A 89 27.43 2.74 15.33
CA SER A 89 28.20 3.10 14.13
C SER A 89 27.75 4.39 13.41
N ILE A 90 26.69 5.06 13.89
CA ILE A 90 26.11 6.23 13.21
C ILE A 90 26.98 7.48 13.45
N SER A 91 27.65 7.97 12.41
CA SER A 91 28.53 9.15 12.50
C SER A 91 27.83 10.45 12.92
N THR A 92 26.55 10.59 12.62
CA THR A 92 25.74 11.75 13.01
C THR A 92 25.19 11.66 14.43
N ALA A 93 25.45 10.55 15.14
CA ALA A 93 24.97 10.37 16.50
C ALA A 93 25.62 11.36 17.46
N THR A 94 24.93 11.55 18.57
CA THR A 94 25.34 12.43 19.64
C THR A 94 26.29 11.71 20.61
N GLY A 95 26.99 12.43 21.50
CA GLY A 95 27.97 11.82 22.41
C GLY A 95 27.34 10.80 23.36
N ASP A 96 26.73 11.28 24.44
CA ASP A 96 26.16 10.42 25.49
C ASP A 96 24.67 10.12 25.23
N PRO A 97 24.26 8.85 25.06
CA PRO A 97 22.86 8.49 24.82
C PRO A 97 21.95 8.76 26.03
N PHE A 98 22.45 8.73 27.27
CA PHE A 98 21.66 9.02 28.47
C PHE A 98 21.41 10.51 28.69
N LYS A 99 22.17 11.37 28.02
CA LYS A 99 21.97 12.83 28.02
C LYS A 99 21.25 13.33 26.77
N THR A 100 20.88 12.43 25.88
CA THR A 100 20.27 12.76 24.59
C THR A 100 18.74 12.61 24.63
N LEU A 101 18.06 13.71 24.33
CA LEU A 101 16.61 13.79 24.18
C LEU A 101 16.24 13.61 22.70
N PHE A 102 15.25 12.77 22.44
CA PHE A 102 14.63 12.61 21.13
C PHE A 102 13.38 13.49 21.02
N VAL A 103 13.35 14.36 20.01
CA VAL A 103 12.20 15.23 19.74
C VAL A 103 11.66 14.92 18.35
N ALA A 104 10.38 14.56 18.24
CA ALA A 104 9.72 14.22 16.99
C ALA A 104 8.47 15.08 16.75
N ARG A 105 7.90 14.97 15.54
CA ARG A 105 6.74 15.76 15.07
C ARG A 105 7.02 17.27 15.07
N ILE A 106 8.28 17.64 14.87
CA ILE A 106 8.70 19.02 14.69
C ILE A 106 8.12 19.53 13.36
N ASN A 107 7.80 20.82 13.28
CA ASN A 107 7.42 21.42 12.00
C ASN A 107 8.63 21.41 11.05
N TYR A 108 8.40 21.24 9.75
CA TYR A 108 9.47 21.19 8.76
C TYR A 108 10.19 22.54 8.60
N ASP A 109 9.49 23.64 8.88
CA ASP A 109 10.04 25.00 8.77
C ASP A 109 10.73 25.46 10.07
N SER A 110 10.71 24.65 11.13
CA SER A 110 11.35 25.00 12.40
C SER A 110 12.87 24.97 12.27
N SER A 111 13.52 26.09 12.57
CA SER A 111 14.98 26.19 12.58
C SER A 111 15.60 25.58 13.84
N GLU A 112 16.87 25.17 13.73
CA GLU A 112 17.65 24.66 14.86
C GLU A 112 17.75 25.71 15.99
N SER A 113 17.96 26.98 15.66
CA SER A 113 18.03 28.07 16.65
C SER A 113 16.74 28.20 17.45
N LYS A 114 15.59 27.94 16.82
CA LYS A 114 14.30 27.96 17.51
C LYS A 114 14.15 26.78 18.45
N LEU A 115 14.53 25.58 18.01
CA LEU A 115 14.58 24.40 18.89
C LEU A 115 15.51 24.65 20.08
N ARG A 116 16.70 25.22 19.84
CA ARG A 116 17.63 25.60 20.91
C ARG A 116 16.94 26.48 21.94
N ARG A 117 16.34 27.60 21.52
CA ARG A 117 15.66 28.54 22.41
C ARG A 117 14.53 27.89 23.23
N GLU A 118 13.75 26.99 22.61
CA GLU A 118 12.61 26.36 23.29
C GLU A 118 13.00 25.28 24.30
N PHE A 119 14.17 24.64 24.12
CA PHE A 119 14.66 23.54 24.96
C PHE A 119 15.76 23.98 25.95
N GLU A 120 16.41 25.12 25.73
CA GLU A 120 17.43 25.70 26.62
C GLU A 120 16.85 26.12 27.98
N VAL A 121 15.52 26.29 28.06
CA VAL A 121 14.79 26.57 29.32
C VAL A 121 14.97 25.46 30.36
N TYR A 122 15.22 24.22 29.93
CA TYR A 122 15.39 23.08 30.84
C TYR A 122 16.83 22.88 31.29
N GLY A 123 17.81 23.44 30.58
CA GLY A 123 19.22 23.37 30.91
C GLY A 123 20.15 23.64 29.72
N PRO A 124 21.47 23.73 29.98
CA PRO A 124 22.47 23.99 28.95
C PRO A 124 22.55 22.85 27.93
N ILE A 125 22.43 23.22 26.65
CA ILE A 125 22.50 22.30 25.51
C ILE A 125 23.92 22.25 24.96
N LYS A 126 24.45 21.03 24.85
CA LYS A 126 25.78 20.74 24.29
C LYS A 126 25.75 20.64 22.76
N LYS A 127 24.82 19.85 22.21
CA LYS A 127 24.74 19.61 20.76
C LYS A 127 23.28 19.38 20.33
N ILE A 128 22.92 19.92 19.18
CA ILE A 128 21.64 19.64 18.52
C ILE A 128 21.94 19.01 17.16
N VAL A 129 21.25 17.92 16.84
CA VAL A 129 21.33 17.25 15.53
C VAL A 129 19.93 17.11 14.96
N VAL A 130 19.58 17.99 14.02
CA VAL A 130 18.34 17.86 13.24
C VAL A 130 18.57 16.85 12.13
N THR A 131 17.72 15.82 12.05
CA THR A 131 17.90 14.79 11.03
C THR A 131 17.25 15.19 9.71
N HIS A 132 18.06 15.16 8.66
CA HIS A 132 17.64 15.46 7.29
C HIS A 132 17.60 14.19 6.45
N ASN A 133 16.82 14.22 5.39
CA ASN A 133 16.85 13.16 4.40
C ASN A 133 18.12 13.28 3.53
N LYS A 134 18.91 12.20 3.47
CA LYS A 134 20.15 12.17 2.68
C LYS A 134 19.94 12.43 1.19
N LEU A 135 18.78 12.07 0.64
CA LEU A 135 18.51 12.19 -0.81
C LEU A 135 18.04 13.59 -1.23
N ASN A 136 17.14 14.20 -0.46
CA ASN A 136 16.49 15.45 -0.86
C ASN A 136 16.78 16.64 0.07
N GLY A 137 17.62 16.44 1.09
CA GLY A 137 18.00 17.48 2.07
C GLY A 137 16.87 17.95 2.99
N LYS A 138 15.62 17.51 2.77
CA LYS A 138 14.46 17.99 3.54
C LYS A 138 14.53 17.47 4.99
N PRO A 139 14.12 18.27 5.98
CA PRO A 139 14.09 17.85 7.37
C PRO A 139 13.10 16.70 7.56
N ARG A 140 13.50 15.68 8.33
CA ARG A 140 12.63 14.52 8.62
C ARG A 140 11.57 14.81 9.69
N GLY A 141 11.68 15.96 10.38
CA GLY A 141 10.76 16.38 11.43
C GLY A 141 11.06 15.75 12.81
N TYR A 142 12.31 15.35 13.03
CA TYR A 142 12.83 14.94 14.34
C TYR A 142 14.29 15.37 14.53
N ALA A 143 14.68 15.53 15.79
CA ALA A 143 16.00 15.99 16.20
C ALA A 143 16.45 15.26 17.49
N PHE A 144 17.76 15.21 17.68
CA PHE A 144 18.40 14.75 18.90
C PHE A 144 19.07 15.95 19.59
N ILE A 145 18.84 16.10 20.89
CA ILE A 145 19.37 17.21 21.70
C ILE A 145 20.16 16.61 22.85
N GLU A 146 21.47 16.81 22.89
CA GLU A 146 22.31 16.44 24.04
C GLU A 146 22.48 17.62 24.98
N TYR A 147 22.16 17.36 26.23
CA TYR A 147 22.40 18.28 27.34
C TYR A 147 23.76 18.02 27.97
N GLU A 148 24.29 19.01 28.68
CA GLU A 148 25.50 18.83 29.49
C GLU A 148 25.27 17.83 30.64
N HIS A 149 24.09 17.90 31.27
CA HIS A 149 23.70 17.06 32.39
C HIS A 149 22.48 16.20 32.10
N GLU A 150 22.51 14.97 32.62
CA GLU A 150 21.40 14.01 32.51
C GLU A 150 20.12 14.50 33.22
N ARG A 151 20.26 15.23 34.34
CA ARG A 151 19.12 15.81 35.08
C ARG A 151 18.29 16.78 34.22
N ASP A 152 18.95 17.53 33.33
CA ASP A 152 18.33 18.55 32.50
C ASP A 152 17.53 17.86 31.37
N MET A 153 18.09 16.79 30.80
CA MET A 153 17.39 15.91 29.86
C MET A 153 16.12 15.31 30.48
N HIS A 154 16.21 14.78 31.71
CA HIS A 154 15.05 14.23 32.42
C HIS A 154 13.98 15.28 32.73
N SER A 155 14.39 16.51 33.05
CA SER A 155 13.46 17.63 33.25
C SER A 155 12.72 17.96 31.95
N ALA A 156 13.43 18.03 30.82
CA ALA A 156 12.84 18.24 29.51
C ALA A 156 11.90 17.10 29.11
N TYR A 157 12.27 15.84 29.35
CA TYR A 157 11.41 14.68 29.08
C TYR A 157 10.05 14.77 29.79
N LYS A 158 10.02 15.25 31.04
CA LYS A 158 8.78 15.36 31.83
C LYS A 158 7.89 16.53 31.39
N HIS A 159 8.48 17.67 31.02
CA HIS A 159 7.74 18.92 30.85
C HIS A 159 7.59 19.38 29.40
N ALA A 160 8.41 18.89 28.47
CA ALA A 160 8.41 19.34 27.08
C ALA A 160 7.53 18.48 26.16
N ASP A 161 7.07 17.30 26.61
CA ASP A 161 6.18 16.45 25.81
C ASP A 161 4.85 17.17 25.53
N GLY A 162 4.43 17.17 24.27
CA GLY A 162 3.21 17.85 23.84
C GLY A 162 3.32 19.38 23.71
N LYS A 163 4.48 19.99 23.96
CA LYS A 163 4.73 21.42 23.77
C LYS A 163 4.44 21.84 22.32
N LYS A 164 3.85 23.03 22.15
CA LYS A 164 3.47 23.55 20.83
C LYS A 164 4.58 24.44 20.27
N ILE A 165 5.22 23.98 19.19
CA ILE A 165 6.27 24.71 18.46
C ILE A 165 5.78 24.90 17.02
N ASP A 166 5.75 26.14 16.53
CA ASP A 166 5.29 26.47 15.16
C ASP A 166 3.93 25.88 14.80
N GLY A 167 2.99 25.95 15.74
CA GLY A 167 1.63 25.44 15.53
C GLY A 167 1.49 23.92 15.70
N ARG A 168 2.58 23.17 15.87
CA ARG A 168 2.58 21.71 15.95
C ARG A 168 3.00 21.22 17.34
N ARG A 169 2.31 20.18 17.84
CA ARG A 169 2.66 19.55 19.12
C ARG A 169 3.81 18.57 18.90
N VAL A 170 4.94 18.82 19.55
CA VAL A 170 6.08 17.93 19.49
C VAL A 170 5.88 16.73 20.41
N LEU A 171 6.47 15.60 20.03
CA LEU A 171 6.60 14.42 20.87
C LEU A 171 8.01 14.41 21.41
N VAL A 172 8.15 14.21 22.72
CA VAL A 172 9.45 14.17 23.38
C VAL A 172 9.65 12.79 24.01
N ASP A 173 10.80 12.17 23.78
CA ASP A 173 11.19 10.90 24.37
C ASP A 173 12.69 10.88 24.67
N VAL A 174 13.15 9.86 25.39
CA VAL A 174 14.58 9.58 25.56
C VAL A 174 15.15 8.92 24.29
N GLU A 175 16.46 9.03 24.07
CA GLU A 175 17.10 8.30 22.98
C GLU A 175 17.11 6.79 23.27
N ARG A 176 16.25 6.02 22.58
CA ARG A 176 16.09 4.58 22.85
C ARG A 176 17.01 3.68 22.04
N ALA A 177 17.52 4.13 20.90
CA ALA A 177 18.28 3.29 19.98
C ALA A 177 19.55 2.71 20.61
N ARG A 178 20.24 3.50 21.44
CA ARG A 178 21.47 3.08 22.15
C ARG A 178 21.25 2.70 23.62
N THR A 179 20.09 3.02 24.21
CA THR A 179 19.81 2.76 25.64
C THR A 179 18.95 1.52 25.89
N VAL A 180 17.97 1.22 25.02
CA VAL A 180 16.99 0.16 25.24
C VAL A 180 17.37 -1.09 24.44
N LYS A 181 17.63 -2.20 25.15
CA LYS A 181 17.94 -3.50 24.52
C LYS A 181 16.75 -3.98 23.66
N GLY A 182 17.03 -4.39 22.43
CA GLY A 182 16.02 -4.88 21.49
C GLY A 182 15.15 -3.80 20.87
N TRP A 183 15.50 -2.52 21.04
CA TRP A 183 14.80 -1.45 20.34
C TRP A 183 15.08 -1.53 18.83
N LEU A 184 14.02 -1.41 18.04
CA LEU A 184 14.09 -1.29 16.59
C LEU A 184 13.36 -0.04 16.09
N PRO A 185 13.87 0.63 15.04
CA PRO A 185 13.22 1.77 14.43
C PRO A 185 11.98 1.35 13.65
N ARG A 186 11.11 2.33 13.37
CA ARG A 186 9.86 2.10 12.64
C ARG A 186 10.05 1.49 11.25
N ARG A 187 11.17 1.78 10.57
CA ARG A 187 11.49 1.19 9.26
C ARG A 187 11.79 -0.31 9.34
N LEU A 188 12.22 -0.79 10.51
CA LEU A 188 12.56 -2.19 10.80
C LEU A 188 11.42 -2.89 11.57
N GLY A 189 10.18 -2.44 11.41
CA GLY A 189 9.01 -3.07 12.04
C GLY A 189 8.82 -2.77 13.54
N GLY A 190 9.73 -2.03 14.16
CA GLY A 190 9.59 -1.55 15.54
C GLY A 190 8.97 -0.16 15.63
N GLY A 191 9.57 0.68 16.46
CA GLY A 191 9.19 2.07 16.67
C GLY A 191 7.98 2.25 17.58
N LEU A 192 7.90 3.42 18.21
CA LEU A 192 6.80 3.79 19.09
C LEU A 192 5.78 4.66 18.36
N GLY A 193 4.54 4.63 18.86
CA GLY A 193 3.43 5.43 18.36
C GLY A 193 2.38 4.63 17.57
N GLY A 194 1.11 4.99 17.76
CA GLY A 194 -0.04 4.26 17.22
C GLY A 194 -0.75 4.92 16.04
N THR A 195 -0.23 6.03 15.50
CA THR A 195 -0.98 6.87 14.54
C THR A 195 -1.26 6.21 13.20
N ARG A 196 -0.62 5.08 12.89
CA ARG A 196 -0.87 4.30 11.66
C ARG A 196 -1.07 2.80 11.93
N ARG A 197 -1.61 2.44 13.11
CA ARG A 197 -1.86 1.03 13.45
C ARG A 197 -3.05 0.43 12.69
N GLY A 198 -3.96 1.26 12.17
CA GLY A 198 -5.13 0.78 11.43
C GLY A 198 -5.33 1.48 10.09
N GLY A 199 -6.45 1.16 9.46
CA GLY A 199 -6.93 1.87 8.27
C GLY A 199 -7.15 3.36 8.57
N PRO A 200 -7.37 4.18 7.52
CA PRO A 200 -7.55 5.62 7.64
C PRO A 200 -8.54 6.06 8.74
N ASP A 201 -9.58 5.24 8.98
CA ASP A 201 -10.65 5.51 9.94
C ASP A 201 -10.28 5.25 11.40
N VAL A 202 -9.19 4.50 11.67
CA VAL A 202 -8.75 4.09 13.02
C VAL A 202 -7.52 4.89 13.48
N ASN A 203 -6.94 5.68 12.58
CA ASN A 203 -5.68 6.37 12.83
C ASN A 203 -5.87 7.61 13.71
N ILE A 204 -5.33 7.56 14.92
CA ILE A 204 -5.37 8.66 15.89
C ILE A 204 -4.53 9.83 15.33
N LYS A 205 -5.17 10.99 15.14
CA LYS A 205 -4.56 12.20 14.56
C LYS A 205 -3.66 12.97 15.54
N HIS A 206 -3.81 12.73 16.84
CA HIS A 206 -3.06 13.43 17.89
C HIS A 206 -2.33 12.45 18.83
N SER A 207 -1.22 12.89 19.45
CA SER A 207 -0.53 12.10 20.49
C SER A 207 -1.30 12.20 21.79
N GLY A 208 -2.13 11.21 22.07
CA GLY A 208 -2.90 11.15 23.31
C GLY A 208 -2.07 10.64 24.48
N ARG A 209 -1.27 11.51 25.09
CA ARG A 209 -1.05 11.44 26.56
C ARG A 209 -2.07 12.32 27.30
N GLU A 210 -2.58 13.35 26.62
CA GLU A 210 -3.66 14.25 27.10
C GLU A 210 -5.08 13.84 26.66
N ASP A 211 -5.26 12.95 25.67
CA ASP A 211 -6.62 12.51 25.29
C ASP A 211 -7.33 11.75 26.41
N ASN A 212 -6.59 11.27 27.43
CA ASN A 212 -7.18 10.66 28.61
C ASN A 212 -8.04 11.67 29.37
N GLU A 213 -7.73 12.97 29.32
CA GLU A 213 -8.48 13.99 30.07
C GLU A 213 -9.80 14.35 29.37
N ARG A 214 -9.81 14.50 28.05
CA ARG A 214 -11.04 14.67 27.26
C ARG A 214 -11.91 13.41 27.24
N GLU A 215 -11.32 12.23 27.18
CA GLU A 215 -12.06 10.97 27.25
C GLU A 215 -12.62 10.74 28.65
N ARG A 216 -11.86 11.06 29.71
CA ARG A 216 -12.36 11.08 31.10
C ARG A 216 -13.47 12.11 31.28
N GLU A 217 -13.34 13.30 30.72
CA GLU A 217 -14.35 14.35 30.80
C GLU A 217 -15.62 13.93 30.05
N ARG A 218 -15.48 13.28 28.89
CA ARG A 218 -16.60 12.69 28.15
C ARG A 218 -17.30 11.59 28.93
N TYR A 219 -16.55 10.66 29.53
CA TYR A 219 -17.09 9.62 30.41
C TYR A 219 -17.75 10.21 31.67
N ARG A 220 -17.17 11.27 32.25
CA ARG A 220 -17.72 11.96 33.42
C ARG A 220 -19.04 12.67 33.08
N LEU A 221 -19.09 13.37 31.96
CA LEU A 221 -20.31 14.04 31.44
C LEU A 221 -21.40 13.06 31.02
N GLU A 222 -21.02 11.89 30.49
CA GLU A 222 -21.95 10.82 30.14
C GLU A 222 -22.56 10.19 31.40
N ARG A 223 -21.75 9.94 32.43
CA ARG A 223 -22.22 9.50 33.75
C ARG A 223 -23.11 10.52 34.44
N GLU A 224 -22.80 11.81 34.34
CA GLU A 224 -23.65 12.89 34.86
C GLU A 224 -25.00 12.95 34.15
N ARG A 225 -25.01 12.76 32.82
CA ARG A 225 -26.26 12.71 32.04
C ARG A 225 -27.11 11.48 32.35
N GLU A 226 -26.50 10.32 32.60
CA GLU A 226 -27.21 9.12 33.04
C GLU A 226 -27.79 9.32 34.45
N SER A 227 -27.02 9.94 35.35
CA SER A 227 -27.48 10.26 36.71
C SER A 227 -28.62 11.28 36.71
N ALA A 228 -28.59 12.27 35.79
CA ALA A 228 -29.66 13.25 35.61
C ALA A 228 -30.93 12.69 34.94
N ARG A 229 -30.85 11.52 34.29
CA ARG A 229 -31.99 10.85 33.63
C ARG A 229 -32.63 9.74 34.48
N GLY A 230 -31.99 9.37 35.60
CA GLY A 230 -32.40 8.23 36.44
C GLY A 230 -33.27 8.57 37.66
N GLY A 231 -33.75 9.80 37.81
CA GLY A 231 -34.54 10.22 38.98
C GLY A 231 -36.00 10.49 38.66
N ASN A 232 -36.80 9.46 38.34
CA ASN A 232 -38.26 9.40 38.55
C ASN A 232 -38.89 8.21 37.83
N GLN A 233 -38.65 6.99 38.30
CA GLN A 233 -39.53 5.87 37.94
C GLN A 233 -39.65 4.80 39.02
N ASP A 234 -39.72 5.23 40.28
CA ASP A 234 -40.21 4.39 41.38
C ASP A 234 -41.48 5.01 41.94
N ARG A 235 -42.62 4.57 41.39
CA ARG A 235 -43.90 4.35 42.07
C ARG A 235 -44.94 3.95 41.02
N ASP A 236 -45.74 2.97 41.39
CA ASP A 236 -46.96 2.52 40.72
C ASP A 236 -46.79 1.47 39.63
N ARG A 237 -46.63 0.21 40.08
CA ARG A 237 -47.44 -0.94 39.62
C ARG A 237 -47.21 -2.15 40.54
N MET A 238 -47.76 -2.04 41.75
CA MET A 238 -48.22 -3.22 42.48
C MET A 238 -49.59 -3.64 41.92
N ASP A 239 -49.84 -4.95 42.03
CA ASP A 239 -51.11 -5.64 41.88
C ASP A 239 -51.70 -5.80 40.47
N ARG A 240 -51.48 -6.99 39.88
CA ARG A 240 -52.57 -7.95 39.67
C ARG A 240 -52.13 -9.31 39.14
N ASP A 241 -52.63 -10.31 39.88
CA ASP A 241 -53.09 -11.63 39.45
C ASP A 241 -52.02 -12.69 39.10
N ARG A 242 -51.72 -13.64 40.00
CA ARG A 242 -52.57 -14.72 40.58
C ARG A 242 -52.72 -15.91 39.61
N ASP A 243 -52.03 -16.99 39.98
CA ASP A 243 -52.34 -18.41 39.78
C ASP A 243 -52.50 -18.97 38.35
N ARG A 244 -51.52 -19.77 37.91
CA ARG A 244 -51.81 -21.17 37.55
C ARG A 244 -50.57 -22.07 37.50
N ASP A 245 -50.37 -22.81 38.58
CA ASP A 245 -49.73 -24.11 38.54
C ASP A 245 -50.50 -25.07 37.62
N ARG A 246 -49.78 -25.90 36.85
CA ARG A 246 -49.97 -27.36 36.82
C ARG A 246 -48.97 -28.07 35.89
N ARG A 247 -48.21 -28.94 36.52
CA ARG A 247 -47.31 -29.96 35.96
C ARG A 247 -48.01 -30.86 34.93
N ARG A 248 -47.35 -31.20 33.82
CA ARG A 248 -47.44 -32.56 33.23
C ARG A 248 -46.23 -32.90 32.35
N THR A 249 -45.84 -34.15 32.49
CA THR A 249 -44.62 -34.85 32.09
C THR A 249 -44.48 -35.21 30.61
N ARG A 250 -43.23 -35.57 30.25
CA ARG A 250 -42.79 -36.64 29.31
C ARG A 250 -42.44 -36.27 27.85
N SER A 251 -41.13 -36.48 27.59
CA SER A 251 -40.52 -37.19 26.44
C SER A 251 -40.30 -36.45 25.11
N ARG A 252 -39.00 -36.47 24.67
CA ARG A 252 -38.47 -36.73 23.31
C ARG A 252 -39.11 -35.95 22.14
N ASP A 253 -38.41 -35.13 21.34
CA ASP A 253 -37.18 -35.44 20.59
C ASP A 253 -36.37 -34.17 20.28
N ARG A 254 -35.05 -34.35 20.08
CA ARG A 254 -34.13 -33.32 19.59
C ARG A 254 -34.19 -33.31 18.06
N ASP A 255 -34.64 -32.20 17.49
CA ASP A 255 -34.17 -31.71 16.19
C ASP A 255 -34.19 -30.17 16.23
N ARG A 256 -33.01 -29.55 16.24
CA ARG A 256 -32.85 -28.10 16.17
C ARG A 256 -32.45 -27.69 14.76
N ILE A 257 -33.45 -27.37 13.95
CA ILE A 257 -33.33 -26.42 12.84
C ILE A 257 -33.98 -25.14 13.37
N ASP A 258 -33.22 -24.05 13.54
CA ASP A 258 -33.79 -22.76 13.94
C ASP A 258 -33.32 -21.67 12.97
N ARG A 259 -34.18 -21.45 11.98
CA ARG A 259 -34.15 -20.38 11.01
C ARG A 259 -35.25 -19.38 11.43
N ASP A 260 -34.88 -18.10 11.45
CA ASP A 260 -35.72 -16.90 11.43
C ASP A 260 -36.53 -16.50 12.68
N LYS A 261 -36.02 -15.48 13.37
CA LYS A 261 -36.85 -14.53 14.13
C LYS A 261 -37.25 -13.33 13.25
N ARG A 262 -38.40 -13.45 12.59
CA ARG A 262 -39.23 -12.31 12.16
C ARG A 262 -40.36 -12.07 13.17
N ARG A 263 -40.35 -10.93 13.89
CA ARG A 263 -41.55 -10.16 14.29
C ARG A 263 -41.12 -8.68 14.45
N LYS A 264 -41.47 -7.76 13.54
CA LYS A 264 -42.78 -7.20 13.13
C LYS A 264 -43.17 -5.95 13.94
N SER A 265 -42.84 -4.79 13.33
CA SER A 265 -43.61 -3.54 13.17
C SER A 265 -44.05 -2.69 14.38
N ARG A 266 -43.72 -1.38 14.37
CA ARG A 266 -44.64 -0.30 13.90
C ARG A 266 -44.03 1.13 13.99
N SER A 267 -43.89 1.75 12.81
CA SER A 267 -44.00 3.16 12.39
C SER A 267 -43.90 4.33 13.39
N ARG A 268 -43.08 5.35 13.03
CA ARG A 268 -43.53 6.76 12.85
C ARG A 268 -42.51 7.61 12.07
N SER A 269 -42.98 8.08 10.91
CA SER A 269 -42.53 9.12 9.99
C SER A 269 -41.67 10.28 10.54
N ARG A 270 -40.63 10.67 9.78
CA ARG A 270 -40.38 12.08 9.41
C ARG A 270 -39.37 12.21 8.27
N ASP A 271 -39.82 12.87 7.22
CA ASP A 271 -39.09 13.36 6.05
C ASP A 271 -37.70 13.91 6.35
N ARG A 272 -36.72 13.49 5.55
CA ARG A 272 -35.65 14.38 5.08
C ARG A 272 -35.19 13.93 3.70
N LYS A 273 -35.81 14.51 2.68
CA LYS A 273 -35.29 14.58 1.31
C LYS A 273 -33.87 15.18 1.37
N ARG A 274 -32.84 14.37 1.15
CA ARG A 274 -31.56 14.85 0.62
C ARG A 274 -31.36 14.21 -0.74
N ARG A 275 -31.49 15.06 -1.76
CA ARG A 275 -31.25 14.76 -3.17
C ARG A 275 -29.88 14.12 -3.31
N ARG A 276 -29.86 12.87 -3.75
CA ARG A 276 -28.67 12.13 -4.19
C ARG A 276 -28.51 12.40 -5.67
N SER A 277 -27.65 13.35 -6.00
CA SER A 277 -27.20 13.59 -7.37
C SER A 277 -25.73 13.99 -7.30
N ARG A 278 -24.85 13.00 -7.38
CA ARG A 278 -23.54 13.16 -8.00
C ARG A 278 -23.05 11.78 -8.40
N ASP A 279 -23.16 11.54 -9.69
CA ASP A 279 -22.69 10.35 -10.38
C ASP A 279 -21.24 10.07 -10.02
N HIS A 280 -20.98 8.89 -9.47
CA HIS A 280 -19.65 8.35 -9.30
C HIS A 280 -19.38 7.44 -10.49
N TYR A 281 -18.87 8.04 -11.57
CA TYR A 281 -18.21 7.28 -12.62
C TYR A 281 -16.90 6.72 -12.04
N PRO A 282 -16.66 5.40 -12.09
CA PRO A 282 -15.34 4.86 -11.78
C PRO A 282 -14.37 5.32 -12.87
N ASP A 283 -13.39 6.14 -12.48
CA ASP A 283 -12.29 6.58 -13.35
C ASP A 283 -11.37 5.38 -13.62
N TYR A 284 -11.39 4.91 -14.87
CA TYR A 284 -10.58 3.80 -15.37
C TYR A 284 -9.20 4.21 -15.89
N SER A 285 -8.73 5.46 -15.69
CA SER A 285 -7.44 5.91 -16.24
C SER A 285 -6.25 5.91 -15.27
N ALA A 286 -6.47 5.77 -13.95
CA ALA A 286 -5.37 5.85 -12.97
C ALA A 286 -4.59 4.55 -12.78
N THR A 287 -5.17 3.38 -13.10
CA THR A 287 -4.51 2.08 -12.90
C THR A 287 -3.55 1.73 -14.04
N ASN A 288 -3.78 2.24 -15.25
CA ASN A 288 -2.92 1.96 -16.41
C ASN A 288 -1.58 2.71 -16.36
N TYR A 289 -1.51 3.87 -15.70
CA TYR A 289 -0.27 4.67 -15.65
C TYR A 289 0.77 4.12 -14.66
N GLU A 290 0.36 3.46 -13.58
CA GLU A 290 1.30 2.77 -12.67
C GLU A 290 1.74 1.41 -13.25
N GLU A 291 0.85 0.67 -13.91
CA GLU A 291 1.13 -0.67 -14.43
C GLU A 291 2.16 -0.63 -15.58
N GLN A 292 2.06 0.35 -16.50
CA GLN A 292 3.04 0.56 -17.57
C GLN A 292 4.42 0.96 -17.05
N HIS A 293 4.48 1.73 -15.96
CA HIS A 293 5.75 2.18 -15.37
C HIS A 293 6.46 1.08 -14.57
N TYR A 294 5.74 0.06 -14.10
CA TYR A 294 6.35 -1.13 -13.49
C TYR A 294 6.85 -2.14 -14.54
N GLU A 295 6.15 -2.29 -15.67
CA GLU A 295 6.58 -3.17 -16.76
C GLU A 295 7.85 -2.66 -17.46
N GLU A 296 7.97 -1.35 -17.74
CA GLU A 296 9.19 -0.77 -18.32
C GLU A 296 10.41 -0.91 -17.41
N ASN A 297 10.23 -0.81 -16.09
CA ASN A 297 11.32 -0.99 -15.14
C ASN A 297 11.72 -2.47 -14.98
N ALA A 298 10.77 -3.41 -15.04
CA ALA A 298 11.06 -4.85 -15.00
C ALA A 298 11.89 -5.30 -16.21
N ILE A 299 11.55 -4.85 -17.41
CA ILE A 299 12.29 -5.14 -18.65
C ILE A 299 13.72 -4.59 -18.60
N LYS A 300 13.92 -3.45 -17.92
CA LYS A 300 15.25 -2.85 -17.75
C LYS A 300 16.14 -3.68 -16.82
N TYR A 301 15.58 -4.24 -15.75
CA TYR A 301 16.31 -5.10 -14.83
C TYR A 301 16.64 -6.48 -15.42
N GLU A 302 15.73 -7.08 -16.21
CA GLU A 302 16.00 -8.35 -16.90
C GLU A 302 17.10 -8.20 -17.97
N ARG A 303 17.12 -7.09 -18.71
CA ARG A 303 18.16 -6.80 -19.72
C ARG A 303 19.53 -6.54 -19.09
N ASP A 304 19.57 -5.93 -17.90
CA ASP A 304 20.82 -5.71 -17.18
C ASP A 304 21.34 -7.03 -16.56
N GLU A 305 20.47 -7.94 -16.11
CA GLU A 305 20.87 -9.29 -15.66
C GLU A 305 21.41 -10.18 -16.79
N GLU A 306 20.80 -10.16 -17.98
CA GLU A 306 21.31 -10.92 -19.14
C GLU A 306 22.69 -10.42 -19.58
N ARG A 307 22.92 -9.10 -19.53
CA ARG A 307 24.21 -8.50 -19.89
C ARG A 307 25.33 -8.86 -18.90
N TYR A 308 25.00 -9.07 -17.62
CA TYR A 308 25.95 -9.58 -16.63
C TYR A 308 26.25 -11.07 -16.84
N ARG A 309 25.27 -11.86 -17.32
CA ARG A 309 25.42 -13.30 -17.56
C ARG A 309 26.23 -13.60 -18.83
N GLU A 310 26.10 -12.78 -19.88
CA GLU A 310 26.92 -12.88 -21.10
C GLU A 310 28.38 -12.42 -20.88
N GLY A 311 28.61 -11.48 -19.96
CA GLY A 311 29.96 -10.99 -19.63
C GLY A 311 30.82 -11.99 -18.84
N GLU A 312 30.22 -13.00 -18.21
CA GLU A 312 30.95 -14.07 -17.50
C GLU A 312 31.37 -15.21 -18.45
N GLU A 313 30.63 -15.48 -19.54
CA GLU A 313 30.98 -16.54 -20.50
C GLU A 313 32.15 -16.15 -21.43
N GLU A 314 32.36 -14.85 -21.72
CA GLU A 314 33.52 -14.40 -22.51
C GLU A 314 34.84 -14.37 -21.72
N GLY A 315 34.78 -14.45 -20.38
CA GLY A 315 35.95 -14.44 -19.49
C GLY A 315 36.67 -15.79 -19.36
N GLU A 316 35.99 -16.90 -19.64
CA GLU A 316 36.54 -18.25 -19.41
C GLU A 316 37.31 -18.83 -20.63
N THR A 317 37.21 -18.21 -21.81
CA THR A 317 37.86 -18.73 -23.03
C THR A 317 39.27 -18.18 -23.29
N ASN A 318 39.70 -17.12 -22.59
CA ASN A 318 41.03 -16.51 -22.79
C ASN A 318 42.13 -16.98 -21.82
N GLY A 319 41.87 -18.02 -21.02
CA GLY A 319 42.79 -18.51 -19.97
C GLY A 319 43.77 -19.62 -20.38
N ARG A 320 44.07 -19.83 -21.68
CA ARG A 320 45.03 -20.86 -22.13
C ARG A 320 45.95 -20.35 -23.23
N ASN A 321 46.94 -19.53 -22.88
CA ASN A 321 48.23 -19.50 -23.59
C ASN A 321 49.20 -18.53 -22.94
N TYR A 322 49.92 -18.93 -21.89
CA TYR A 322 51.21 -18.34 -21.53
C TYR A 322 51.99 -19.35 -20.68
N ASN A 323 52.77 -20.19 -21.35
CA ASN A 323 53.93 -20.88 -20.78
C ASN A 323 54.77 -21.45 -21.92
N GLU A 324 55.54 -20.60 -22.58
CA GLU A 324 56.78 -21.02 -23.24
C GLU A 324 57.67 -19.79 -23.48
N TYR A 325 58.97 -19.99 -23.36
CA TYR A 325 60.09 -19.04 -23.53
C TYR A 325 60.43 -18.15 -22.33
N GLU A 326 61.35 -18.62 -21.49
CA GLU A 326 62.67 -17.99 -21.40
C GLU A 326 63.75 -19.04 -21.14
N GLY A 327 64.71 -19.07 -22.05
CA GLY A 327 65.90 -19.90 -22.05
C GLY A 327 66.61 -19.69 -23.37
N GLU A 328 67.51 -18.71 -23.43
CA GLU A 328 68.92 -18.92 -23.80
C GLU A 328 69.67 -17.58 -23.91
N ASP A 329 70.90 -17.66 -23.40
CA ASP A 329 71.94 -16.64 -23.33
C ASP A 329 72.34 -16.07 -24.70
N TYR A 330 72.82 -14.82 -24.72
CA TYR A 330 74.16 -14.41 -25.20
C TYR A 330 74.37 -12.89 -25.08
#